data_AF-A0A6L6D9P6-F1
#
_entry.id   AF-A0A6L6D9P6-F1
#
_cell.length_a   1.000
_cell.length_b   1.000
_cell.length_c   1.000
_cell.angle_alpha   90.00
_cell.angle_beta   90.00
_cell.angle_gamma   90.00
#
_symmetry.space_group_name_H-M   'P 1'
#
loop_
_entity.id
_entity.type
_entity.pdbx_description
1 polymer ?
#
loop_
_entity_poly.entity_id
_entity_poly.type
_entity_poly.pdbx_seq_one_letter_code
_entity_poly.pdbx_strand_id
1 'polypeptide(L)'
;MNTDDLENFEAERELQLAQEYQDVVSMFKYAIETDRRFYLANNVDVKVLSDGPRPILEVVLSDAWVWDMYRKSRFVPRVRV
;
A
#
# COMPACT_ATOMS: atom_id res chain seq x y z
N MET A 1 5.28 22.77 -20.03
CA MET A 1 5.84 21.66 -19.25
C MET A 1 6.54 20.77 -20.24
N ASN A 2 7.87 20.73 -20.15
CA ASN A 2 8.73 19.89 -21.00
C ASN A 2 8.65 18.44 -20.51
N THR A 3 8.90 17.46 -21.38
CA THR A 3 8.96 16.03 -21.01
C THR A 3 9.96 15.81 -19.87
N ASP A 4 11.09 16.51 -19.91
CA ASP A 4 12.11 16.49 -18.85
C ASP A 4 11.59 16.98 -17.49
N ASP A 5 10.66 17.95 -17.47
CA ASP A 5 10.08 18.44 -16.21
C ASP A 5 9.15 17.39 -15.58
N LEU A 6 8.45 16.62 -16.42
CA LEU A 6 7.53 15.57 -15.98
C LEU A 6 8.31 14.37 -15.43
N GLU A 7 9.36 13.94 -16.15
CA GLU A 7 10.22 12.84 -15.72
C GLU A 7 10.91 13.15 -14.38
N ASN A 8 11.43 14.37 -14.22
CA ASN A 8 12.02 14.79 -12.95
C ASN A 8 11.00 14.81 -11.82
N PHE A 9 9.78 15.28 -12.08
CA PHE A 9 8.70 15.29 -11.07
C PHE A 9 8.29 13.87 -10.64
N GLU A 10 8.22 12.93 -11.57
CA GLU A 10 7.92 11.52 -11.27
C GLU A 10 9.06 10.86 -10.46
N ALA A 11 10.31 11.10 -10.85
CA ALA A 11 11.48 10.60 -10.12
C ALA A 11 11.54 11.11 -8.66
N GLU A 12 11.25 12.39 -8.44
CA GLU A 12 11.16 12.96 -7.09
C GLU A 12 10.06 12.31 -6.25
N ARG A 13 8.92 12.00 -6.86
CA ARG A 13 7.79 11.33 -6.19
C ARG A 13 8.14 9.90 -5.79
N GLU A 14 8.81 9.16 -6.65
CA GLU A 14 9.28 7.81 -6.36
C GLU A 14 10.32 7.80 -5.24
N LEU A 15 11.30 8.72 -5.29
CA LEU A 15 12.31 8.86 -4.25
C LEU A 15 11.67 9.17 -2.89
N GLN A 16 10.68 10.08 -2.87
CA GLN A 16 9.96 10.42 -1.64
C GLN A 16 9.17 9.23 -1.09
N LEU A 17 8.54 8.44 -1.95
CA LEU A 17 7.82 7.23 -1.54
C LEU A 17 8.76 6.18 -0.94
N ALA A 18 9.92 5.98 -1.57
CA ALA A 18 10.93 5.04 -1.09
C ALA A 18 11.52 5.46 0.27
N GLN A 19 11.79 6.75 0.46
CA GLN A 19 12.26 7.28 1.73
C GLN A 19 11.20 7.10 2.83
N GLU A 20 9.95 7.48 2.57
CA GLU A 20 8.87 7.30 3.55
C GLU A 20 8.71 5.84 3.94
N TYR A 21 8.77 4.92 2.98
CA TYR A 21 8.75 3.49 3.27
C TYR A 21 9.90 3.07 4.21
N GLN A 22 11.13 3.49 3.93
CA GLN A 22 12.28 3.17 4.79
C GLN A 22 12.09 3.68 6.22
N ASP A 23 11.50 4.86 6.38
CA ASP A 23 11.28 5.49 7.68
C ASP A 23 10.20 4.76 8.49
N VAL A 24 9.18 4.21 7.84
CA VAL A 24 7.98 3.68 8.53
C VAL A 24 7.91 2.16 8.58
N VAL A 25 8.65 1.44 7.73
CA VAL A 25 8.53 -0.03 7.59
C VAL A 25 8.70 -0.77 8.91
N SER A 26 9.60 -0.28 9.77
CA SER A 26 9.87 -0.87 11.09
C SER A 26 8.72 -0.71 12.10
N MET A 27 7.74 0.15 11.82
CA MET A 27 6.57 0.41 12.67
C MET A 27 5.43 -0.58 12.44
N PHE A 28 5.49 -1.39 11.38
CA PHE A 28 4.43 -2.29 10.97
C PHE A 28 4.81 -3.76 11.17
N LYS A 29 3.83 -4.58 11.53
CA LYS A 29 4.01 -6.02 11.77
C LYS A 29 3.93 -6.87 10.50
N TYR A 30 3.18 -6.40 9.50
CA TYR A 30 2.86 -7.19 8.32
C TYR A 30 3.10 -6.39 7.05
N ALA A 31 3.61 -7.08 6.04
CA ALA A 31 3.61 -6.66 4.64
C ALA A 31 2.55 -7.49 3.91
N ILE A 32 1.65 -6.82 3.17
CA ILE A 32 0.52 -7.42 2.49
C ILE A 32 0.57 -7.00 1.02
N GLU A 33 0.69 -7.99 0.15
CA GLU A 33 0.63 -7.80 -1.30
C GLU A 33 -0.72 -8.28 -1.82
N THR A 34 -1.38 -7.44 -2.60
CA THR A 34 -2.59 -7.79 -3.35
C THR A 34 -2.31 -7.60 -4.84
N ASP A 35 -3.23 -8.08 -5.68
CA ASP A 35 -3.19 -7.90 -7.13
C ASP A 35 -3.02 -6.45 -7.60
N ARG A 36 -3.50 -5.48 -6.82
CA ARG A 36 -3.49 -4.05 -7.16
C ARG A 36 -2.47 -3.23 -6.38
N ARG A 37 -2.15 -3.60 -5.14
CA ARG A 37 -1.43 -2.72 -4.20
C ARG A 37 -0.62 -3.49 -3.18
N PHE A 38 0.43 -2.84 -2.70
CA PHE A 38 1.18 -3.25 -1.53
C PHE A 38 0.81 -2.40 -0.31
N TYR A 39 0.72 -3.04 0.84
CA TYR A 39 0.41 -2.41 2.12
C TYR A 39 1.37 -2.88 3.20
N LEU A 40 1.59 -2.00 4.17
CA LEU A 40 2.05 -2.37 5.50
C LEU A 40 0.86 -2.26 6.46
N ALA A 41 0.75 -3.14 7.44
CA ALA A 41 -0.32 -3.06 8.44
C ALA A 41 0.09 -3.62 9.80
N ASN A 42 -0.54 -3.13 10.86
CA ASN A 42 -0.36 -3.67 12.21
C ASN A 42 -1.40 -4.73 12.59
N ASN A 43 -2.54 -4.78 11.89
CA ASN A 43 -3.53 -5.84 12.04
C ASN A 43 -4.12 -6.26 10.69
N VAL A 44 -4.33 -7.57 10.52
CA VAL A 44 -4.84 -8.20 9.31
C VAL A 44 -5.92 -9.21 9.69
N ASP A 45 -7.14 -9.03 9.19
CA ASP A 45 -8.26 -9.97 9.30
C ASP A 45 -8.61 -10.48 7.90
N VAL A 46 -8.59 -11.80 7.72
CA VAL A 46 -8.86 -12.45 6.42
C VAL A 46 -10.08 -13.33 6.55
N LYS A 47 -11.04 -13.14 5.65
CA LYS A 47 -12.28 -13.93 5.58
C LYS A 47 -12.41 -14.57 4.23
N VAL A 48 -12.70 -15.87 4.23
CA VAL A 48 -13.07 -16.59 3.01
C VAL A 48 -14.57 -16.37 2.77
N LEU A 49 -14.90 -15.61 1.72
CA LEU A 49 -16.30 -15.34 1.34
C LEU A 49 -16.91 -16.48 0.52
N SER A 50 -16.09 -17.15 -0.28
CA SER A 50 -16.49 -18.33 -1.06
C SER A 50 -15.32 -19.29 -1.18
N ASP A 51 -15.61 -20.57 -0.97
CA ASP A 51 -14.65 -21.67 -1.15
C ASP A 51 -14.73 -22.23 -2.59
N GLY A 52 -13.67 -22.86 -3.07
CA GLY A 52 -13.56 -23.45 -4.41
C GLY A 52 -12.18 -23.27 -5.06
N PRO A 53 -12.03 -23.62 -6.35
CA PRO A 53 -10.74 -23.56 -7.06
C PRO A 53 -10.13 -22.15 -7.16
N ARG A 54 -10.96 -21.11 -6.99
CA ARG A 54 -10.56 -19.70 -6.89
C ARG A 54 -11.32 -19.08 -5.71
N PRO A 55 -10.78 -19.19 -4.48
CA PRO A 55 -11.45 -18.67 -3.31
C PRO A 55 -11.54 -17.14 -3.38
N ILE A 56 -12.67 -16.61 -2.92
CA ILE A 56 -12.84 -15.16 -2.77
C ILE A 56 -12.48 -14.82 -1.33
N LEU A 57 -11.45 -13.99 -1.18
CA LEU A 57 -10.98 -13.51 0.11
C LEU A 57 -11.41 -12.06 0.30
N GLU A 58 -11.84 -11.74 1.50
CA GLU A 58 -11.90 -10.38 1.99
C GLU A 58 -10.75 -10.18 2.96
N VAL A 59 -9.99 -9.10 2.76
CA VAL A 59 -8.87 -8.73 3.63
C VAL A 59 -9.17 -7.37 4.24
N VAL A 60 -9.20 -7.32 5.57
CA VAL A 60 -9.36 -6.08 6.33
C VAL A 60 -8.05 -5.77 7.03
N LEU A 61 -7.44 -4.64 6.65
CA LEU A 61 -6.24 -4.10 7.26
C LEU A 61 -6.63 -2.97 8.21
N SER A 62 -6.00 -2.89 9.38
CA SER A 62 -6.14 -1.76 10.31
C SER A 62 -4.78 -1.21 10.70
N ASP A 63 -4.73 0.11 10.87
CA ASP A 63 -3.47 0.85 11.07
C ASP A 63 -2.45 0.47 9.99
N ALA A 64 -2.70 0.99 8.79
CA ALA A 64 -2.03 0.57 7.57
C ALA A 64 -1.38 1.73 6.83
N TRP A 65 -0.37 1.40 6.05
CA TRP A 65 0.28 2.29 5.10
C TRP A 65 0.19 1.67 3.71
N VAL A 66 -0.02 2.48 2.67
CA VAL A 66 -0.14 2.00 1.28
C VAL A 66 0.98 2.53 0.40
N TRP A 67 1.55 1.64 -0.42
CA TRP A 67 2.51 2.01 -1.46
C TRP A 67 1.76 2.60 -2.66
N ASP A 68 1.47 3.90 -2.59
CA ASP A 68 0.74 4.64 -3.63
C ASP A 68 1.35 6.03 -3.82
N MET A 69 1.93 6.28 -4.99
CA MET A 69 2.60 7.55 -5.34
C MET A 69 1.62 8.73 -5.51
N TYR A 70 0.35 8.46 -5.78
CA TYR A 70 -0.66 9.46 -6.09
C TYR A 70 -1.43 9.94 -4.85
N ARG A 71 -1.23 9.30 -3.70
CA ARG A 71 -1.91 9.67 -2.45
C ARG A 71 -1.17 10.77 -1.69
N LYS A 72 -1.95 11.75 -1.21
CA LYS A 72 -1.45 12.79 -0.29
C LYS A 72 -1.11 12.24 1.09
N SER A 73 -1.88 11.27 1.58
CA SER A 73 -1.64 10.56 2.84
C SER A 73 -1.66 9.07 2.57
N ARG A 74 -0.60 8.38 2.99
CA ARG A 74 -0.46 6.93 2.83
C ARG A 74 -0.85 6.15 4.08
N PHE A 75 -0.84 6.79 5.25
CA PHE A 75 -1.43 6.23 6.46
C PHE A 75 -2.95 6.22 6.36
N VAL A 76 -3.52 5.04 6.57
CA VAL A 76 -4.95 4.76 6.49
C VAL A 76 -5.39 3.97 7.72
N PRO A 77 -6.44 4.41 8.42
CA PRO A 77 -6.88 3.75 9.64
C PRO A 77 -7.43 2.35 9.36
N ARG A 78 -8.06 2.15 8.19
CA ARG A 78 -8.67 0.89 7.77
C ARG A 78 -8.70 0.76 6.25
N VAL A 79 -8.38 -0.43 5.76
CA VAL A 79 -8.51 -0.82 4.34
C VAL A 79 -9.33 -2.10 4.28
N ARG A 80 -10.21 -2.21 3.29
CA ARG A 80 -10.90 -3.45 2.92
C ARG A 80 -10.61 -3.72 1.46
N VAL A 81 -10.00 -4.87 1.18
CA VAL A 81 -9.66 -5.35 -0.17
C VAL A 81 -10.41 -6.64 -0.42
#